data_AF-A0A261BSU4-F1
#
_entry.id   AF-A0A261BSU4-F1
#
_cell.length_a   1.000
_cell.length_b   1.000
_cell.length_c   1.000
_cell.angle_alpha   90.00
_cell.angle_beta   90.00
_cell.angle_gamma   90.00
#
_symmetry.space_group_name_H-M   'P 1'
#
loop_
_entity.id
_entity.type
_entity.pdbx_description
1 polymer ?
#
loop_
_entity_poly.entity_id
_entity_poly.type
_entity_poly.pdbx_seq_one_letter_code
_entity_poly.pdbx_strand_id
1 'polypeptide(L)'
;MPLPLLLFPYVVQKEIFKSMEYCEMFLMSLCSKRMKQRVSQASVKIAKVWYGVYPDMKFIAIQDLERPVDVHIGFDDQPELSGVKPVEMKIGDNFKTRGIVKTLLTTLKQEYCLIRVPKLDAKVTKSLHKHVKQLFRHTIPCGIEIDMNSPTEELPIYENN
;
A
#
# COMPACT_ATOMS: atom_id res chain seq x y z
N MET A 1 -20.91 16.35 3.26
CA MET A 1 -20.61 16.36 1.81
C MET A 1 -19.20 15.83 1.59
N PRO A 2 -18.93 15.00 0.57
CA PRO A 2 -17.56 14.58 0.28
C PRO A 2 -16.73 15.78 -0.19
N LEU A 3 -15.48 15.88 0.30
CA LEU A 3 -14.54 16.92 -0.10
C LEU A 3 -14.16 16.74 -1.59
N PRO A 4 -14.32 17.74 -2.46
CA PRO A 4 -14.07 17.59 -3.89
C PRO A 4 -12.58 17.73 -4.22
N LEU A 5 -11.75 16.81 -3.71
CA LEU A 5 -10.29 16.85 -3.81
C LEU A 5 -9.77 17.16 -5.23
N LEU A 6 -10.41 16.60 -6.26
CA LEU A 6 -10.00 16.75 -7.65
C LEU A 6 -10.36 18.09 -8.30
N LEU A 7 -11.18 18.91 -7.64
CA LEU A 7 -11.56 20.25 -8.10
C LEU A 7 -10.61 21.34 -7.59
N PHE A 8 -9.84 21.05 -6.54
CA PHE A 8 -8.85 22.01 -6.05
C PHE A 8 -7.73 22.25 -7.07
N PRO A 9 -7.09 23.43 -7.06
CA PRO A 9 -5.84 23.65 -7.79
C PRO A 9 -4.79 22.60 -7.41
N TYR A 10 -3.93 22.22 -8.36
CA TYR A 10 -2.95 21.15 -8.15
C TYR A 10 -2.02 21.41 -6.96
N VAL A 11 -1.63 22.67 -6.73
CA VAL A 11 -0.78 23.05 -5.58
C VAL A 11 -1.47 22.70 -4.25
N VAL A 12 -2.76 22.98 -4.13
CA VAL A 12 -3.57 22.63 -2.95
C VAL A 12 -3.70 21.12 -2.82
N GLN A 13 -3.99 20.40 -3.91
CA GLN A 13 -4.04 18.94 -3.90
C GLN A 13 -2.74 18.32 -3.38
N LYS A 14 -1.59 18.83 -3.85
CA LYS A 14 -0.27 18.33 -3.48
C LYS A 14 0.00 18.50 -1.98
N GLU A 15 -0.34 19.65 -1.40
CA GLU A 15 -0.14 19.86 0.04
C GLU A 15 -1.11 19.02 0.89
N ILE A 16 -2.34 18.81 0.42
CA ILE A 16 -3.27 17.86 1.05
C ILE A 16 -2.66 16.46 1.05
N PHE A 17 -2.17 15.95 -0.09
CA PHE A 17 -1.61 14.60 -0.17
C PHE A 17 -0.35 14.41 0.65
N LYS A 18 0.49 15.45 0.80
CA LYS A 18 1.68 15.38 1.67
C LYS A 18 1.34 15.39 3.16
N SER A 19 0.15 15.90 3.51
CA SER A 19 -0.32 15.97 4.90
C SER A 19 -1.10 14.71 5.32
N MET A 20 -1.45 13.85 4.36
CA MET A 20 -2.10 12.56 4.60
C MET A 20 -1.10 11.54 5.13
N GLU A 21 -1.60 10.61 5.95
CA GLU A 21 -0.82 9.43 6.32
C GLU A 21 -0.60 8.52 5.11
N TYR A 22 0.48 7.73 5.12
CA TYR A 22 0.84 6.90 3.96
C TYR A 22 -0.24 5.87 3.59
N CYS A 23 -0.95 5.36 4.60
CA CYS A 23 -2.07 4.43 4.40
C CYS A 23 -3.25 5.13 3.70
N GLU A 24 -3.54 6.38 4.03
CA GLU A 24 -4.58 7.19 3.38
C GLU A 24 -4.18 7.50 1.94
N MET A 25 -2.93 7.92 1.70
CA MET A 25 -2.42 8.13 0.34
C MET A 25 -2.59 6.87 -0.53
N PHE A 26 -2.29 5.71 0.05
CA PHE A 26 -2.48 4.43 -0.62
C PHE A 26 -3.96 4.14 -0.90
N LEU A 27 -4.87 4.39 0.05
CA LEU A 27 -6.30 4.18 -0.20
C LEU A 27 -6.85 5.14 -1.26
N MET A 28 -6.41 6.40 -1.25
CA MET A 28 -6.78 7.40 -2.24
C MET A 28 -6.38 6.96 -3.66
N SER A 29 -5.21 6.36 -3.84
CA SER A 29 -4.76 5.90 -5.14
C SER A 29 -5.60 4.74 -5.71
N LEU A 30 -6.31 3.98 -4.86
CA LEU A 30 -7.21 2.91 -5.29
C LEU A 30 -8.56 3.42 -5.80
N CYS A 31 -8.97 4.65 -5.45
CA CYS A 31 -10.30 5.17 -5.77
C CYS A 31 -10.54 5.36 -7.29
N SER A 32 -9.56 5.85 -8.04
CA SER A 32 -9.67 6.02 -9.49
C SER A 32 -8.32 6.19 -10.16
N LYS A 33 -8.25 5.96 -11.49
CA LYS A 33 -7.04 6.22 -12.29
C LYS A 33 -6.58 7.69 -12.17
N ARG A 34 -7.53 8.64 -12.19
CA ARG A 34 -7.25 10.07 -12.05
C ARG A 34 -6.68 10.38 -10.67
N MET A 35 -7.25 9.81 -9.61
CA MET A 35 -6.74 10.00 -8.24
C MET A 35 -5.34 9.42 -8.08
N LYS A 36 -5.11 8.17 -8.54
CA LYS A 36 -3.78 7.54 -8.56
C LYS A 36 -2.73 8.47 -9.18
N GLN A 37 -3.01 9.04 -10.34
CA GLN A 37 -2.10 9.97 -11.00
C GLN A 37 -1.79 11.20 -10.15
N ARG A 38 -2.81 11.79 -9.50
CA ARG A 38 -2.62 12.98 -8.65
C ARG A 38 -1.80 12.67 -7.39
N VAL A 39 -2.09 11.56 -6.72
CA VAL A 39 -1.32 11.12 -5.54
C VAL A 39 0.13 10.79 -5.94
N SER A 40 0.35 10.03 -7.01
CA SER A 40 1.72 9.74 -7.52
C SER A 40 2.49 11.01 -7.91
N GLN A 41 1.82 12.03 -8.44
CA GLN A 41 2.45 13.32 -8.79
C GLN A 41 2.87 14.13 -7.56
N ALA A 42 2.21 13.94 -6.41
CA ALA A 42 2.62 14.59 -5.17
C ALA A 42 4.04 14.20 -4.75
N SER A 43 4.49 13.00 -5.16
CA SER A 43 5.87 12.54 -5.08
C SER A 43 6.45 12.65 -3.66
N VAL A 44 5.80 11.99 -2.71
CA VAL A 44 6.28 11.95 -1.33
C VAL A 44 7.59 11.16 -1.27
N LYS A 45 8.63 11.81 -0.73
CA LYS A 45 9.93 11.20 -0.51
C LYS A 45 9.91 10.47 0.82
N ILE A 46 10.46 9.27 0.84
CA ILE A 46 10.60 8.43 2.04
C ILE A 46 12.02 7.89 2.09
N ALA A 47 12.52 7.53 3.27
CA ALA A 47 13.88 6.99 3.39
C ALA A 47 13.95 5.59 2.77
N LYS A 48 13.08 4.68 3.21
CA LYS A 48 13.11 3.26 2.82
C LYS A 48 11.72 2.61 2.86
N VAL A 49 11.51 1.62 2.00
CA VAL A 49 10.35 0.72 2.04
C VAL A 49 10.81 -0.67 2.46
N TRP A 50 10.05 -1.30 3.35
CA TRP A 50 10.21 -2.69 3.77
C TRP A 50 9.02 -3.51 3.31
N TYR A 51 9.31 -4.64 2.65
CA TYR A 51 8.30 -5.61 2.23
C TYR A 51 8.35 -6.82 3.15
N GLY A 52 7.27 -7.04 3.87
CA GLY A 52 7.13 -8.16 4.76
C GLY A 52 6.27 -9.27 4.16
N VAL A 53 6.74 -10.51 4.25
CA VAL A 53 6.06 -11.69 3.71
C VAL A 53 5.94 -12.75 4.80
N TYR A 54 4.72 -12.94 5.28
CA TYR A 54 4.28 -14.05 6.13
C TYR A 54 3.37 -14.99 5.30
N PRO A 55 3.13 -16.24 5.75
CA PRO A 55 2.29 -17.20 5.04
C PRO A 55 0.90 -16.66 4.65
N ASP A 56 0.22 -16.01 5.59
CA ASP A 56 -1.16 -15.53 5.40
C ASP A 56 -1.24 -14.01 5.22
N MET A 57 -0.11 -13.30 5.35
CA MET A 57 -0.07 -11.85 5.38
C MET A 57 1.11 -11.28 4.60
N LYS A 58 0.87 -10.25 3.80
CA LYS A 58 1.92 -9.42 3.21
C LYS A 58 1.76 -8.00 3.72
N PHE A 59 2.83 -7.32 4.04
CA PHE A 59 2.75 -5.94 4.52
C PHE A 59 3.86 -5.06 3.96
N ILE A 60 3.61 -3.76 4.05
CA ILE A 60 4.53 -2.72 3.64
C ILE A 60 4.71 -1.80 4.82
N ALA A 61 5.95 -1.75 5.29
CA ALA A 61 6.38 -0.78 6.25
C ALA A 61 7.20 0.32 5.56
N ILE A 62 7.02 1.55 6.03
CA ILE A 62 7.69 2.72 5.49
C ILE A 62 8.56 3.29 6.59
N GLN A 63 9.81 3.57 6.24
CA GLN A 63 10.72 4.34 7.05
C GLN A 63 10.79 5.75 6.48
N ASP A 64 10.37 6.72 7.29
CA ASP A 64 10.63 8.13 7.02
C ASP A 64 11.87 8.60 7.79
N LEU A 65 12.49 9.70 7.36
CA LEU A 65 13.68 10.25 8.02
C LEU A 65 13.42 10.63 9.48
N GLU A 66 12.19 11.04 9.79
CA GLU A 66 11.79 11.55 11.10
C GLU A 66 10.92 10.57 11.90
N ARG A 67 10.55 9.42 11.32
CA ARG A 67 9.62 8.46 11.93
C ARG A 67 10.26 7.07 12.06
N PRO A 68 9.97 6.32 13.15
CA PRO A 68 10.36 4.92 13.23
C PRO A 68 9.71 4.12 12.09
N VAL A 69 10.32 3.00 11.73
CA VAL A 69 9.73 2.06 10.76
C VAL A 69 8.43 1.52 11.33
N ASP A 70 7.34 1.64 10.58
CA ASP A 70 6.06 1.06 10.97
C ASP A 70 5.26 0.58 9.74
N VAL A 71 4.30 -0.30 9.99
CA VAL A 71 3.40 -0.85 8.98
C VAL A 71 2.37 0.19 8.58
N HIS A 72 2.21 0.44 7.28
CA HIS A 72 1.17 1.34 6.78
C HIS A 72 0.16 0.64 5.87
N ILE A 73 0.56 -0.47 5.25
CA ILE A 73 -0.31 -1.21 4.33
C ILE A 73 -0.15 -2.70 4.64
N GLY A 74 -1.24 -3.37 4.98
CA GLY A 74 -1.31 -4.81 5.19
C GLY A 74 -2.26 -5.47 4.20
N PHE A 75 -1.94 -6.68 3.80
CA PHE A 75 -2.76 -7.57 2.98
C PHE A 75 -2.88 -8.92 3.66
N ASP A 76 -4.10 -9.44 3.67
CA ASP A 76 -4.46 -10.67 4.39
C ASP A 76 -5.27 -11.55 3.43
N ASP A 77 -4.88 -12.81 3.32
CA ASP A 77 -5.55 -13.80 2.47
C ASP A 77 -6.77 -14.35 3.22
N GLN A 78 -7.96 -13.90 2.81
CA GLN A 78 -9.23 -14.25 3.43
C GLN A 78 -10.19 -14.72 2.34
N PRO A 79 -10.34 -16.05 2.13
CA PRO A 79 -11.19 -16.60 1.07
C PRO A 79 -12.67 -16.28 1.29
N GLU A 80 -13.09 -16.04 2.55
CA GLU A 80 -14.46 -15.66 2.90
C GLU A 80 -14.53 -14.21 3.42
N LEU A 81 -15.04 -13.31 2.57
CA LEU A 81 -15.30 -11.91 2.94
C LEU A 81 -16.67 -11.82 3.65
N SER A 82 -16.74 -12.17 4.93
CA SER A 82 -18.00 -12.17 5.69
C SER A 82 -18.32 -10.80 6.33
N GLY A 83 -19.62 -10.47 6.40
CA GLY A 83 -20.16 -9.35 7.17
C GLY A 83 -20.02 -7.93 6.57
N VAL A 84 -19.02 -7.67 5.71
CA VAL A 84 -18.82 -6.36 5.06
C VAL A 84 -18.82 -6.52 3.54
N LYS A 85 -19.60 -5.67 2.86
CA LYS A 85 -19.67 -5.70 1.39
C LYS A 85 -18.29 -5.36 0.80
N PRO A 86 -17.69 -6.26 0.01
CA PRO A 86 -16.39 -5.99 -0.56
C PRO A 86 -16.45 -4.88 -1.61
N VAL A 87 -15.38 -4.10 -1.68
CA VAL A 87 -15.21 -3.00 -2.61
C VAL A 87 -14.32 -3.45 -3.77
N GLU A 88 -14.70 -3.08 -4.99
CA GLU A 88 -13.83 -3.27 -6.15
C GLU A 88 -12.68 -2.27 -6.12
N MET A 89 -11.46 -2.79 -6.21
CA MET A 89 -10.24 -1.99 -6.18
C MET A 89 -9.28 -2.39 -7.30
N LYS A 90 -8.49 -1.40 -7.74
CA LYS A 90 -7.46 -1.60 -8.77
C LYS A 90 -6.09 -1.37 -8.15
N ILE A 91 -5.31 -2.44 -8.01
CA ILE A 91 -3.94 -2.39 -7.50
C ILE A 91 -3.00 -2.50 -8.69
N GLY A 92 -1.92 -1.73 -8.66
CA GLY A 92 -1.07 -1.53 -9.84
C GLY A 92 -1.85 -1.00 -11.06
N ASP A 93 -1.48 -1.45 -12.25
CA ASP A 93 -2.15 -1.09 -13.51
C ASP A 93 -3.10 -2.19 -14.02
N ASN A 94 -2.81 -3.45 -13.65
CA ASN A 94 -3.39 -4.63 -14.29
C ASN A 94 -4.09 -5.60 -13.32
N PHE A 95 -4.17 -5.27 -12.03
CA PHE A 95 -4.83 -6.13 -11.05
C PHE A 95 -6.11 -5.48 -10.54
N LYS A 96 -7.23 -6.16 -10.76
CA LYS A 96 -8.52 -5.80 -10.17
C LYS A 96 -8.91 -6.90 -9.20
N THR A 97 -9.37 -6.51 -8.02
CA THR A 97 -9.87 -7.46 -7.03
C THR A 97 -11.05 -6.86 -6.28
N ARG A 98 -11.74 -7.72 -5.54
CA ARG A 98 -12.73 -7.34 -4.53
C ARG A 98 -12.11 -7.60 -3.17
N GLY A 99 -12.21 -6.64 -2.26
CA GLY A 99 -11.63 -6.79 -0.94
C GLY A 99 -12.33 -5.94 0.10
N ILE A 100 -12.06 -6.25 1.37
CA ILE A 100 -12.51 -5.44 2.50
C ILE A 100 -11.32 -4.61 2.96
N VAL A 101 -11.53 -3.30 3.06
CA VAL A 101 -10.56 -2.36 3.62
C VAL A 101 -10.96 -2.09 5.06
N LYS A 102 -10.01 -2.20 5.99
CA LYS A 102 -10.13 -1.74 7.37
C LYS A 102 -8.98 -0.80 7.69
N THR A 103 -9.24 0.25 8.46
CA THR A 103 -8.19 1.04 9.09
C THR A 103 -8.00 0.52 10.51
N LEU A 104 -6.75 0.27 10.88
CA LEU A 104 -6.35 -0.29 12.16
C LEU A 104 -5.18 0.53 12.72
N LEU A 105 -4.88 0.35 14.00
CA LEU A 105 -3.72 0.96 14.65
C LEU A 105 -2.62 -0.06 14.86
N THR A 106 -1.38 0.35 14.62
CA THR A 106 -0.18 -0.41 14.97
C THR A 106 0.08 -0.35 16.47
N THR A 107 1.07 -1.11 16.95
CA THR A 107 1.56 -1.03 18.33
C THR A 107 2.14 0.35 18.66
N LEU A 108 2.65 1.07 17.67
CA LEU A 108 3.12 2.46 17.79
C LEU A 108 1.98 3.50 17.64
N LYS A 109 0.72 3.05 17.63
CA LYS A 109 -0.48 3.88 17.47
C LYS A 109 -0.52 4.65 16.14
N GLN A 110 0.13 4.15 15.09
CA GLN A 110 0.01 4.70 13.75
C GLN A 110 -1.13 4.02 13.00
N GLU A 111 -1.82 4.77 12.14
CA GLU A 111 -2.86 4.20 11.31
C GLU A 111 -2.27 3.42 10.13
N TYR A 112 -2.78 2.21 9.91
CA TYR A 112 -2.47 1.40 8.74
C TYR A 112 -3.76 0.85 8.13
N CYS A 113 -3.72 0.61 6.81
CA CYS A 113 -4.84 0.00 6.12
C CYS A 113 -4.60 -1.51 5.95
N LEU A 114 -5.54 -2.33 6.40
CA LEU A 114 -5.58 -3.77 6.17
C LEU A 114 -6.56 -4.08 5.04
N ILE A 115 -6.07 -4.73 3.99
CA ILE A 115 -6.83 -5.09 2.81
C ILE A 115 -6.94 -6.60 2.74
N ARG A 116 -8.14 -7.10 3.02
CA ARG A 116 -8.47 -8.52 2.89
C ARG A 116 -8.87 -8.83 1.47
N VAL A 117 -8.16 -9.76 0.85
CA VAL A 117 -8.42 -10.21 -0.53
C VAL A 117 -8.67 -11.72 -0.55
N PRO A 118 -9.44 -12.25 -1.51
CA PRO A 118 -9.75 -13.68 -1.59
C PRO A 118 -8.56 -14.60 -1.89
N LYS A 119 -7.48 -14.03 -2.43
CA LYS A 119 -6.27 -14.77 -2.77
C LYS A 119 -5.08 -13.81 -2.88
N LEU A 120 -3.98 -14.16 -2.23
CA LEU A 120 -2.76 -13.36 -2.20
C LEU A 120 -1.64 -13.99 -3.05
N ASP A 121 -1.84 -14.11 -4.36
CA ASP A 121 -0.86 -14.73 -5.26
C ASP A 121 0.32 -13.80 -5.66
N ALA A 122 1.31 -14.36 -6.36
CA ALA A 122 2.47 -13.63 -6.87
C ALA A 122 2.10 -12.45 -7.79
N LYS A 123 0.97 -12.51 -8.50
CA LYS A 123 0.49 -11.42 -9.37
C LYS A 123 0.00 -10.23 -8.54
N VAL A 124 -0.66 -10.50 -7.41
CA VAL A 124 -1.05 -9.47 -6.43
C VAL A 124 0.21 -8.82 -5.86
N THR A 125 1.17 -9.62 -5.38
CA THR A 125 2.44 -9.14 -4.82
C THR A 125 3.19 -8.22 -5.79
N LYS A 126 3.35 -8.65 -7.05
CA LYS A 126 4.02 -7.86 -8.10
C LYS A 126 3.29 -6.55 -8.39
N SER A 127 1.95 -6.62 -8.47
CA SER A 127 1.13 -5.43 -8.75
C SER A 127 1.17 -4.42 -7.60
N LEU A 128 1.18 -4.92 -6.36
CA LEU A 128 1.33 -4.12 -5.15
C LEU A 128 2.69 -3.43 -5.10
N HIS A 129 3.77 -4.18 -5.30
CA HIS A 129 5.13 -3.64 -5.32
C HIS A 129 5.26 -2.50 -6.36
N LYS A 130 4.76 -2.71 -7.58
CA LYS A 130 4.74 -1.68 -8.62
C LYS A 130 3.91 -0.46 -8.20
N HIS A 131 2.77 -0.67 -7.56
CA HIS A 131 1.90 0.40 -7.12
C HIS A 131 2.59 1.27 -6.07
N VAL A 132 3.21 0.66 -5.05
CA VAL A 132 3.91 1.38 -3.97
C VAL A 132 5.11 2.15 -4.50
N LYS A 133 5.87 1.57 -5.43
CA LYS A 133 6.98 2.26 -6.12
C LYS A 133 6.53 3.49 -6.91
N GLN A 134 5.28 3.51 -7.39
CA GLN A 134 4.69 4.67 -8.10
C GLN A 134 4.19 5.76 -7.14
N LEU A 135 3.87 5.42 -5.89
CA LEU A 135 3.37 6.38 -4.91
C LEU A 135 4.49 7.04 -4.12
N PHE A 136 5.47 6.24 -3.69
CA PHE A 136 6.50 6.69 -2.77
C PHE A 136 7.89 6.60 -3.41
N ARG A 137 8.60 7.74 -3.43
CA ARG A 137 9.97 7.81 -3.91
C ARG A 137 10.93 7.53 -2.76
N HIS A 138 11.40 6.29 -2.67
CA HIS A 138 12.45 5.93 -1.72
C HIS A 138 13.84 6.28 -2.26
N THR A 139 14.73 6.72 -1.38
CA THR A 139 16.11 7.09 -1.72
C THR A 139 17.12 5.98 -1.46
N ILE A 140 16.73 4.95 -0.73
CA ILE A 140 17.56 3.81 -0.32
C ILE A 140 16.95 2.52 -0.90
N PRO A 141 17.76 1.50 -1.25
CA PRO A 141 17.25 0.19 -1.67
C PRO A 141 16.21 -0.38 -0.70
N CYS A 142 15.19 -1.04 -1.25
CA CYS A 142 14.12 -1.65 -0.47
C CYS A 142 14.66 -2.78 0.43
N GLY A 143 14.06 -2.94 1.61
CA GLY A 143 14.32 -4.07 2.51
C GLY A 143 13.26 -5.16 2.36
N ILE A 144 13.61 -6.38 2.74
CA ILE A 144 12.71 -7.54 2.77
C ILE A 144 12.75 -8.14 4.17
N GLU A 145 11.57 -8.45 4.71
CA GLU A 145 11.37 -9.21 5.93
C GLU A 145 10.56 -10.47 5.58
N ILE A 146 11.08 -11.64 5.94
CA ILE A 146 10.47 -12.93 5.63
C ILE A 146 10.37 -13.73 6.93
N ASP A 147 9.23 -14.38 7.13
CA ASP A 147 9.11 -15.39 8.18
C ASP A 147 9.83 -16.67 7.78
N MET A 148 11.00 -16.87 8.40
CA MET A 148 11.86 -18.04 8.21
C MET A 148 11.19 -19.36 8.63
N ASN A 149 10.05 -19.33 9.32
CA ASN A 149 9.32 -20.54 9.73
C ASN A 149 8.40 -21.10 8.62
N SER A 150 8.40 -20.51 7.43
CA SER A 150 7.61 -20.97 6.28
C SER A 150 8.52 -21.48 5.14
N PRO A 151 8.19 -22.62 4.49
CA PRO A 151 9.07 -23.22 3.50
C PRO A 151 9.08 -22.40 2.19
N THR A 152 10.12 -21.57 2.06
CA THR A 152 10.95 -21.19 0.89
C THR A 152 10.41 -21.06 -0.55
N GLU A 153 9.13 -21.22 -0.88
CA GLU A 153 8.69 -21.29 -2.29
C GLU A 153 8.28 -19.96 -2.96
N GLU A 154 8.05 -18.86 -2.21
CA GLU A 154 7.56 -17.60 -2.80
C GLU A 154 8.47 -16.37 -2.59
N LEU A 155 9.80 -16.52 -2.67
CA LEU A 155 10.67 -15.35 -2.67
C LEU A 155 10.56 -14.58 -4.00
N PRO A 156 10.24 -13.27 -3.99
CA PRO A 156 10.28 -12.47 -5.20
C PRO A 156 11.74 -12.32 -5.67
N ILE A 157 12.04 -12.87 -6.84
CA ILE A 157 13.33 -12.70 -7.51
C ILE A 157 13.39 -11.29 -8.10
N TYR A 158 14.35 -10.48 -7.66
CA TYR A 158 14.63 -9.17 -8.22
C TYR A 158 15.91 -9.21 -9.07
N GLU A 159 15.79 -8.86 -10.35
CA GLU A 159 16.93 -8.51 -11.19
C GLU A 159 17.32 -7.05 -10.90
N ASN A 160 18.57 -6.84 -10.48
CA ASN A 160 19.19 -5.52 -10.46
C ASN A 160 19.51 -5.13 -11.91
N ASN A 161 18.82 -4.12 -12.44
CA ASN A 161 19.24 -3.39 -13.65
C ASN A 161 19.91 -2.09 -13.23
#